data_AF-A0A6I3L2N3-F1
#
_entry.id   AF-A0A6I3L2N3-F1
#
_cell.length_a   1.000
_cell.length_b   1.000
_cell.length_c   1.000
_cell.angle_alpha   90.00
_cell.angle_beta   90.00
_cell.angle_gamma   90.00
#
_symmetry.space_group_name_H-M   'P 1'
#
loop_
_entity.id
_entity.type
_entity.pdbx_description
1 polymer ?
#
loop_
_entity_poly.entity_id
_entity_poly.type
_entity_poly.pdbx_seq_one_letter_code
_entity_poly.pdbx_strand_id
1 'polypeptide(L)'
;MSSTEPDRNRFVALPFTVVRKGYDRDEVRNYFDRFDAELRVTATDRDAAAAQARNLAAQLEDARDEIDELRKEVDRLSVPPTTAEGMSDRISRMLRLASDEASEVRAQAQAEAAEMISIAEQQATEMRGKYESLLAETKEKREALEIEFEQTLANARSESAKIVEAANAEADRLTKESEAKRKATQQDFEVTMAERRTKLTRAMEELEASSRAEAAQRIKDATDEANRLITSATNTADRKIAHAKELAEEMRVLRGRVLAQLLGIRGQLDSVPAMLAAVNRESELLDGAPEQRSLNKSGRKAISDTREDDEIVDERENADVSS
;
A
#
# COMPACT_ATOMS: atom_id res chain seq x y z
N MET A 1 -84.73 -28.35 94.70
CA MET A 1 -84.90 -26.88 94.84
C MET A 1 -86.06 -26.45 93.95
N SER A 2 -86.82 -25.42 94.35
CA SER A 2 -87.93 -24.81 93.58
C SER A 2 -88.94 -25.76 92.94
N SER A 3 -89.98 -26.14 93.70
CA SER A 3 -91.20 -26.70 93.11
C SER A 3 -91.97 -25.57 92.39
N THR A 4 -91.92 -25.54 91.06
CA THR A 4 -92.86 -24.75 90.26
C THR A 4 -94.14 -25.54 90.07
N GLU A 5 -95.13 -25.32 90.94
CA GLU A 5 -96.50 -25.76 90.67
C GLU A 5 -97.00 -25.11 89.36
N PRO A 6 -97.50 -25.89 88.38
CA PRO A 6 -98.08 -25.31 87.19
C PRO A 6 -99.40 -24.64 87.56
N ASP A 7 -99.45 -23.31 87.44
CA ASP A 7 -100.61 -22.46 87.74
C ASP A 7 -101.88 -22.98 87.04
N ARG A 8 -102.72 -23.67 87.84
CA ARG A 8 -103.83 -24.49 87.33
C ARG A 8 -105.02 -23.69 86.82
N ASN A 9 -105.02 -22.36 86.96
CA ASN A 9 -106.18 -21.52 86.64
C ASN A 9 -105.89 -20.50 85.52
N ARG A 10 -104.87 -20.77 84.70
CA ARG A 10 -104.61 -20.02 83.47
C ARG A 10 -105.69 -20.35 82.43
N PHE A 11 -106.84 -19.67 82.54
CA PHE A 11 -107.86 -19.66 81.50
C PHE A 11 -107.22 -19.20 80.19
N VAL A 12 -106.94 -20.15 79.30
CA VAL A 12 -106.50 -19.85 77.94
C VAL A 12 -107.61 -19.06 77.28
N ALA A 13 -107.35 -17.80 76.97
CA ALA A 13 -108.27 -16.96 76.21
C ALA A 13 -108.40 -17.58 74.82
N LEU A 14 -109.47 -18.35 74.62
CA LEU A 14 -109.72 -19.07 73.38
C LEU A 14 -109.83 -18.05 72.23
N PRO A 15 -109.21 -18.31 71.07
CA PRO A 15 -109.08 -17.33 69.99
C PRO A 15 -110.38 -17.23 69.15
N PHE A 16 -111.51 -16.99 69.83
CA PHE A 16 -112.84 -17.00 69.26
C PHE A 16 -113.50 -15.62 69.38
N THR A 17 -114.04 -15.13 68.26
CA THR A 17 -114.92 -13.96 68.23
C THR A 17 -116.27 -14.30 68.88
N VAL A 18 -116.91 -13.30 69.49
CA VAL A 18 -118.18 -13.49 70.22
C VAL A 18 -119.32 -12.89 69.40
N VAL A 19 -120.05 -13.76 68.69
CA VAL A 19 -121.19 -13.37 67.86
C VAL A 19 -122.46 -13.40 68.70
N ARG A 20 -123.01 -12.21 68.98
CA ARG A 20 -124.30 -11.92 69.64
C ARG A 20 -124.45 -12.38 71.10
N LYS A 21 -124.25 -13.67 71.41
CA LYS A 21 -124.35 -14.26 72.76
C LYS A 21 -123.46 -15.50 73.01
N GLY A 22 -122.58 -15.87 72.08
CA GLY A 22 -121.65 -16.99 72.25
C GLY A 22 -120.44 -16.85 71.33
N TYR A 23 -119.46 -17.74 71.48
CA TYR A 23 -118.35 -17.86 70.54
C TYR A 23 -118.86 -18.26 69.15
N ASP A 24 -118.18 -17.81 68.10
CA ASP A 24 -118.49 -18.24 66.74
C ASP A 24 -118.34 -19.77 66.60
N ARG A 25 -119.37 -20.40 66.04
CA ARG A 25 -119.49 -21.86 66.02
C ARG A 25 -118.50 -22.49 65.04
N ASP A 26 -118.19 -21.80 63.95
CA ASP A 26 -117.33 -22.30 62.89
C ASP A 26 -115.86 -22.05 63.26
N GLU A 27 -115.52 -20.93 63.91
CA GLU A 27 -114.22 -20.75 64.56
C GLU A 27 -113.93 -21.80 65.65
N VAL A 28 -114.90 -22.06 66.55
CA VAL A 28 -114.78 -23.12 67.57
C VAL A 28 -114.56 -24.49 66.92
N ARG A 29 -115.29 -24.79 65.84
CA ARG A 29 -115.13 -26.06 65.13
C ARG A 29 -113.78 -26.19 64.45
N ASN A 30 -113.35 -25.17 63.71
CA ASN A 30 -112.05 -25.13 63.05
C ASN A 30 -110.89 -25.28 64.05
N TYR A 31 -111.02 -24.78 65.28
CA TYR A 31 -110.04 -24.98 66.34
C TYR A 31 -110.02 -26.43 66.86
N PHE A 32 -111.17 -27.07 67.09
CA PHE A 32 -111.20 -28.48 67.50
C PHE A 32 -110.71 -29.40 66.38
N ASP A 33 -111.11 -29.18 65.13
CA ASP A 33 -110.64 -29.96 63.98
C ASP A 33 -109.12 -29.79 63.78
N ARG A 34 -108.55 -28.60 64.07
CA ARG A 34 -107.10 -28.35 64.13
C ARG A 34 -106.42 -29.04 65.31
N PHE A 35 -107.01 -28.99 66.50
CA PHE A 35 -106.45 -29.61 67.71
C PHE A 35 -106.43 -31.14 67.61
N ASP A 36 -107.47 -31.75 67.05
CA ASP A 36 -107.51 -33.20 66.74
C ASP A 36 -106.46 -33.58 65.69
N ALA A 37 -106.16 -32.71 64.73
CA ALA A 37 -105.06 -32.91 63.79
C ALA A 37 -103.69 -32.81 64.48
N GLU A 38 -103.47 -31.81 65.34
CA GLU A 38 -102.24 -31.62 66.12
C GLU A 38 -102.00 -32.79 67.10
N LEU A 39 -103.06 -33.31 67.73
CA LEU A 39 -103.01 -34.49 68.59
C LEU A 39 -102.66 -35.77 67.80
N ARG A 40 -103.19 -35.93 66.58
CA ARG A 40 -102.85 -37.06 65.68
C ARG A 40 -101.41 -36.99 65.19
N VAL A 41 -100.90 -35.80 64.84
CA VAL A 41 -99.49 -35.59 64.51
C VAL A 41 -98.63 -35.95 65.71
N THR A 42 -98.90 -35.36 66.89
CA THR A 42 -98.16 -35.65 68.14
C THR A 42 -98.17 -37.14 68.51
N ALA A 43 -99.29 -37.85 68.31
CA ALA A 43 -99.37 -39.29 68.55
C ALA A 43 -98.53 -40.09 67.54
N THR A 44 -98.51 -39.67 66.27
CA THR A 44 -97.71 -40.28 65.22
C THR A 44 -96.22 -40.04 65.45
N ASP A 45 -95.83 -38.83 65.83
CA ASP A 45 -94.45 -38.47 66.18
C ASP A 45 -93.96 -39.25 67.41
N ARG A 46 -94.82 -39.38 68.45
CA ARG A 46 -94.54 -40.22 69.62
C ARG A 46 -94.34 -41.69 69.23
N ASP A 47 -95.19 -42.23 68.37
CA ASP A 47 -95.14 -43.65 68.01
C ASP A 47 -93.99 -43.96 67.03
N ALA A 48 -93.62 -43.00 66.18
CA ALA A 48 -92.40 -43.01 65.39
C ALA A 48 -91.14 -42.93 66.27
N ALA A 49 -91.10 -42.03 67.26
CA ALA A 49 -90.01 -41.94 68.23
C ALA A 49 -89.89 -43.22 69.09
N ALA A 50 -91.01 -43.83 69.47
CA ALA A 50 -91.04 -45.11 70.17
C ALA A 50 -90.57 -46.28 69.29
N ALA A 51 -90.83 -46.25 67.98
CA ALA A 51 -90.27 -47.21 67.03
C ALA A 51 -88.75 -47.02 66.84
N GLN A 52 -88.28 -45.77 66.69
CA GLN A 52 -86.85 -45.44 66.64
C GLN A 52 -86.13 -45.88 67.92
N ALA A 53 -86.69 -45.64 69.10
CA ALA A 53 -86.12 -46.07 70.37
C ALA A 53 -86.00 -47.60 70.48
N ARG A 54 -86.98 -48.37 69.97
CA ARG A 54 -86.90 -49.84 69.90
C ARG A 54 -85.82 -50.31 68.93
N ASN A 55 -85.70 -49.69 67.76
CA ASN A 55 -84.68 -50.04 66.77
C ASN A 55 -83.26 -49.75 67.29
N LEU A 56 -83.07 -48.61 67.96
CA LEU A 56 -81.81 -48.27 68.63
C LEU A 56 -81.50 -49.22 69.80
N ALA A 57 -82.51 -49.65 70.55
CA ALA A 57 -82.32 -50.65 71.61
C ALA A 57 -81.90 -52.02 71.06
N ALA A 58 -82.44 -52.45 69.91
CA ALA A 58 -82.01 -53.67 69.23
C ALA A 58 -80.54 -53.55 68.76
N GLN A 59 -80.20 -52.48 68.03
CA GLN A 59 -78.83 -52.23 67.56
C GLN A 59 -77.80 -52.14 68.71
N LEU A 60 -78.22 -51.64 69.88
CA LEU A 60 -77.37 -51.61 71.08
C LEU A 60 -77.19 -52.99 71.71
N GLU A 61 -78.11 -53.93 71.53
CA GLU A 61 -77.96 -55.31 72.00
C GLU A 61 -77.15 -56.15 71.01
N ASP A 62 -77.43 -56.02 69.70
CA ASP A 62 -76.64 -56.64 68.62
C ASP A 62 -75.14 -56.28 68.78
N ALA A 63 -74.84 -54.99 69.00
CA ALA A 63 -73.47 -54.52 69.21
C ALA A 63 -72.87 -54.92 70.57
N ARG A 64 -73.68 -55.26 71.59
CA ARG A 64 -73.18 -55.82 72.86
C ARG A 64 -72.79 -57.27 72.70
N ASP A 65 -73.61 -58.06 72.01
CA ASP A 65 -73.32 -59.46 71.72
C ASP A 65 -72.06 -59.59 70.86
N GLU A 66 -71.89 -58.73 69.84
CA GLU A 66 -70.65 -58.64 69.06
C GLU A 66 -69.44 -58.27 69.93
N ILE A 67 -69.55 -57.25 70.79
CA ILE A 67 -68.47 -56.85 71.71
C ILE A 67 -68.12 -58.00 72.68
N ASP A 68 -69.10 -58.73 73.21
CA ASP A 68 -68.87 -59.83 74.14
C ASP A 68 -68.41 -61.11 73.42
N GLU A 69 -68.66 -61.30 72.12
CA GLU A 69 -68.01 -62.35 71.32
C GLU A 69 -66.54 -61.99 71.04
N LEU A 70 -66.27 -60.76 70.58
CA LEU A 70 -64.90 -60.26 70.36
C LEU A 70 -64.06 -60.31 71.64
N ARG A 71 -64.63 -60.00 72.82
CA ARG A 71 -63.96 -60.16 74.13
C ARG A 71 -63.57 -61.61 74.40
N LYS A 72 -64.48 -62.57 74.19
CA LYS A 72 -64.19 -64.01 74.39
C LYS A 72 -63.07 -64.48 73.46
N GLU A 73 -63.00 -63.96 72.23
CA GLU A 73 -61.88 -64.25 71.33
C GLU A 73 -60.57 -63.61 71.80
N VAL A 74 -60.59 -62.33 72.20
CA VAL A 74 -59.41 -61.63 72.73
C VAL A 74 -58.86 -62.30 73.99
N ASP A 75 -59.71 -62.74 74.92
CA ASP A 75 -59.30 -63.50 76.10
C ASP A 75 -58.66 -64.85 75.70
N ARG A 76 -59.26 -65.58 74.76
CA ARG A 76 -58.73 -66.84 74.20
C ARG A 76 -57.37 -66.65 73.51
N LEU A 77 -57.10 -65.48 72.91
CA LEU A 77 -55.84 -65.13 72.25
C LEU A 77 -54.76 -64.57 73.21
N SER A 78 -55.19 -63.97 74.33
CA SER A 78 -54.32 -63.32 75.32
C SER A 78 -53.66 -64.32 76.27
N VAL A 79 -54.34 -65.42 76.59
CA VAL A 79 -53.76 -66.55 77.34
C VAL A 79 -52.74 -67.29 76.45
N PRO A 80 -51.57 -67.72 76.98
CA PRO A 80 -50.62 -68.54 76.21
C PRO A 80 -51.30 -69.82 75.68
N PRO A 81 -51.18 -70.15 74.38
CA PRO A 81 -51.95 -71.24 73.78
C PRO A 81 -51.47 -72.60 74.27
N THR A 82 -52.23 -73.21 75.18
CA THR A 82 -51.98 -74.54 75.74
C THR A 82 -52.46 -75.70 74.86
N THR A 83 -53.14 -75.40 73.74
CA THR A 83 -53.66 -76.39 72.78
C THR A 83 -53.02 -76.25 71.40
N ALA A 84 -52.87 -77.36 70.70
CA ALA A 84 -52.28 -77.39 69.34
C ALA A 84 -53.12 -76.59 68.32
N GLU A 85 -54.44 -76.55 68.50
CA GLU A 85 -55.37 -75.76 67.69
C GLU A 85 -55.14 -74.26 67.88
N GLY A 86 -55.08 -73.78 69.13
CA GLY A 86 -54.78 -72.35 69.41
C GLY A 86 -53.38 -71.91 68.99
N MET A 87 -52.39 -72.81 69.00
CA MET A 87 -51.09 -72.56 68.39
C MET A 87 -51.19 -72.42 66.86
N SER A 88 -51.99 -73.28 66.21
CA SER A 88 -52.19 -73.27 64.75
C SER A 88 -52.93 -72.02 64.28
N ASP A 89 -53.98 -71.60 64.99
CA ASP A 89 -54.72 -70.35 64.73
C ASP A 89 -53.84 -69.10 64.90
N ARG A 90 -52.92 -69.11 65.87
CA ARG A 90 -51.97 -68.00 66.05
C ARG A 90 -50.92 -67.97 64.95
N ILE A 91 -50.44 -69.13 64.49
CA ILE A 91 -49.51 -69.24 63.36
C ILE A 91 -50.16 -68.81 62.05
N SER A 92 -51.41 -69.21 61.78
CA SER A 92 -52.12 -68.81 60.55
C SER A 92 -52.38 -67.31 60.48
N ARG A 93 -52.78 -66.68 61.60
CA ARG A 93 -52.91 -65.21 61.71
C ARG A 93 -51.56 -64.50 61.56
N MET A 94 -50.50 -65.03 62.17
CA MET A 94 -49.14 -64.45 62.07
C MET A 94 -48.58 -64.55 60.64
N LEU A 95 -48.79 -65.67 59.95
CA LEU A 95 -48.42 -65.84 58.55
C LEU A 95 -49.23 -64.93 57.62
N ARG A 96 -50.52 -64.70 57.92
CA ARG A 96 -51.35 -63.74 57.19
C ARG A 96 -50.85 -62.32 57.38
N LEU A 97 -50.65 -61.87 58.63
CA LEU A 97 -50.11 -60.53 58.92
C LEU A 97 -48.74 -60.32 58.25
N ALA A 98 -47.83 -61.29 58.34
CA ALA A 98 -46.53 -61.22 57.66
C ALA A 98 -46.65 -61.23 56.11
N SER A 99 -47.69 -61.84 55.54
CA SER A 99 -47.97 -61.80 54.10
C SER A 99 -48.59 -60.46 53.66
N ASP A 100 -49.44 -59.87 54.51
CA ASP A 100 -50.06 -58.57 54.28
C ASP A 100 -48.99 -57.46 54.38
N GLU A 101 -48.16 -57.47 55.43
CA GLU A 101 -47.02 -56.55 55.63
C GLU A 101 -45.94 -56.73 54.53
N ALA A 102 -45.62 -57.96 54.13
CA ALA A 102 -44.73 -58.20 52.98
C ALA A 102 -45.33 -57.76 51.64
N SER A 103 -46.64 -57.56 51.55
CA SER A 103 -47.31 -57.00 50.38
C SER A 103 -47.31 -55.46 50.43
N GLU A 104 -47.50 -54.87 51.61
CA GLU A 104 -47.38 -53.42 51.86
C GLU A 104 -45.95 -52.92 51.57
N VAL A 105 -44.92 -53.58 52.13
CA VAL A 105 -43.51 -53.25 51.87
C VAL A 105 -43.17 -53.35 50.38
N ARG A 106 -43.75 -54.32 49.65
CA ARG A 106 -43.58 -54.42 48.19
C ARG A 106 -44.29 -53.29 47.44
N ALA A 107 -45.50 -52.93 47.83
CA ALA A 107 -46.24 -51.83 47.22
C ALA A 107 -45.55 -50.48 47.46
N GLN A 108 -45.04 -50.23 48.68
CA GLN A 108 -44.24 -49.06 49.00
C GLN A 108 -42.96 -49.01 48.16
N ALA A 109 -42.16 -50.09 48.15
CA ALA A 109 -40.93 -50.14 47.36
C ALA A 109 -41.17 -49.98 45.85
N GLN A 110 -42.31 -50.43 45.33
CA GLN A 110 -42.72 -50.20 43.94
C GLN A 110 -43.12 -48.74 43.69
N ALA A 111 -43.80 -48.09 44.63
CA ALA A 111 -44.15 -46.68 44.54
C ALA A 111 -42.90 -45.77 44.59
N GLU A 112 -41.99 -46.01 45.55
CA GLU A 112 -40.72 -45.30 45.67
C GLU A 112 -39.83 -45.48 44.42
N ALA A 113 -39.79 -46.69 43.85
CA ALA A 113 -39.08 -46.95 42.60
C ALA A 113 -39.72 -46.22 41.40
N ALA A 114 -41.05 -46.16 41.32
CA ALA A 114 -41.76 -45.44 40.26
C ALA A 114 -41.57 -43.92 40.37
N GLU A 115 -41.56 -43.37 41.59
CA GLU A 115 -41.23 -41.97 41.85
C GLU A 115 -39.79 -41.65 41.45
N MET A 116 -38.82 -42.49 41.85
CA MET A 116 -37.41 -42.33 41.49
C MET A 116 -37.19 -42.36 39.97
N ILE A 117 -37.87 -43.26 39.25
CA ILE A 117 -37.83 -43.33 37.78
C ILE A 117 -38.44 -42.05 37.18
N SER A 118 -39.61 -41.62 37.65
CA SER A 118 -40.28 -40.39 37.18
C SER A 118 -39.40 -39.14 37.36
N ILE A 119 -38.74 -39.00 38.51
CA ILE A 119 -37.80 -37.90 38.77
C ILE A 119 -36.59 -37.99 37.83
N ALA A 120 -36.02 -39.17 37.63
CA ALA A 120 -34.87 -39.37 36.73
C ALA A 120 -35.23 -39.09 35.25
N GLU A 121 -36.42 -39.48 34.80
CA GLU A 121 -36.92 -39.20 33.44
C GLU A 121 -37.20 -37.72 33.21
N GLN A 122 -37.76 -37.02 34.21
CA GLN A 122 -37.95 -35.57 34.17
C GLN A 122 -36.60 -34.84 34.10
N GLN A 123 -35.64 -35.19 34.96
CA GLN A 123 -34.29 -34.62 34.95
C GLN A 123 -33.55 -34.90 33.64
N ALA A 124 -33.63 -36.13 33.10
CA ALA A 124 -33.04 -36.48 31.82
C ALA A 124 -33.66 -35.67 30.66
N THR A 125 -34.96 -35.40 30.71
CA THR A 125 -35.68 -34.61 29.71
C THR A 125 -35.31 -33.12 29.80
N GLU A 126 -35.25 -32.56 31.01
CA GLU A 126 -34.82 -31.19 31.25
C GLU A 126 -33.36 -30.97 30.78
N MET A 127 -32.47 -31.91 31.08
CA MET A 127 -31.07 -31.85 30.63
C MET A 127 -30.94 -31.96 29.11
N ARG A 128 -31.72 -32.83 28.45
CA ARG A 128 -31.75 -32.88 26.96
C ARG A 128 -32.20 -31.54 26.37
N GLY A 129 -33.30 -30.97 26.86
CA GLY A 129 -33.81 -29.67 26.39
C GLY A 129 -32.79 -28.53 26.58
N LYS A 130 -32.05 -28.52 27.71
CA LYS A 130 -30.94 -27.59 27.94
C LYS A 130 -29.81 -27.76 26.91
N TYR A 131 -29.38 -29.00 26.63
CA TYR A 131 -28.34 -29.25 25.63
C TYR A 131 -28.79 -28.98 24.19
N GLU A 132 -30.04 -29.27 23.85
CA GLU A 132 -30.61 -28.97 22.52
C GLU A 132 -30.71 -27.45 22.30
N SER A 133 -31.17 -26.70 23.30
CA SER A 133 -31.18 -25.23 23.29
C SER A 133 -29.78 -24.64 23.14
N LEU A 134 -28.81 -25.10 23.94
CA LEU A 134 -27.41 -24.66 23.84
C LEU A 134 -26.78 -25.02 22.48
N LEU A 135 -27.14 -26.17 21.90
CA LEU A 135 -26.67 -26.59 20.57
C LEU A 135 -27.32 -25.76 19.45
N ALA A 136 -28.55 -25.28 19.62
CA ALA A 136 -29.17 -24.33 18.70
C ALA A 136 -28.50 -22.95 18.80
N GLU A 137 -28.36 -22.41 20.01
CA GLU A 137 -27.72 -21.11 20.25
C GLU A 137 -26.26 -21.06 19.75
N THR A 138 -25.50 -22.14 19.93
CA THR A 138 -24.11 -22.21 19.43
C THR A 138 -24.01 -22.39 17.92
N LYS A 139 -25.01 -22.97 17.25
CA LYS A 139 -25.11 -22.98 15.79
C LYS A 139 -25.46 -21.60 15.26
N GLU A 140 -26.50 -20.97 15.80
CA GLU A 140 -26.93 -19.61 15.40
C GLU A 140 -25.79 -18.60 15.54
N LYS A 141 -25.08 -18.61 16.68
CA LYS A 141 -23.89 -17.76 16.89
C LYS A 141 -22.77 -18.07 15.90
N ARG A 142 -22.57 -19.34 15.52
CA ARG A 142 -21.58 -19.70 14.50
C ARG A 142 -21.99 -19.17 13.13
N GLU A 143 -23.22 -19.43 12.70
CA GLU A 143 -23.74 -19.03 11.39
C GLU A 143 -23.72 -17.50 11.24
N ALA A 144 -24.10 -16.76 12.29
CA ALA A 144 -23.95 -15.31 12.34
C ALA A 144 -22.48 -14.84 12.22
N LEU A 145 -21.55 -15.47 12.96
CA LEU A 145 -20.11 -15.14 12.86
C LEU A 145 -19.51 -15.51 11.50
N GLU A 146 -19.99 -16.58 10.86
CA GLU A 146 -19.55 -17.03 9.53
C GLU A 146 -20.01 -16.02 8.47
N ILE A 147 -21.25 -15.53 8.55
CA ILE A 147 -21.80 -14.44 7.71
C ILE A 147 -21.05 -13.11 7.91
N GLU A 148 -20.84 -12.67 9.17
CA GLU A 148 -20.11 -11.43 9.48
C GLU A 148 -18.64 -11.49 9.00
N PHE A 149 -18.01 -12.67 9.10
CA PHE A 149 -16.66 -12.90 8.58
C PHE A 149 -16.61 -12.85 7.06
N GLU A 150 -17.56 -13.49 6.35
CA GLU A 150 -17.64 -13.43 4.90
C GLU A 150 -17.88 -12.00 4.39
N GLN A 151 -18.79 -11.25 5.02
CA GLN A 151 -19.03 -9.84 4.70
C GLN A 151 -17.78 -8.98 4.95
N THR A 152 -17.12 -9.15 6.10
CA THR A 152 -15.88 -8.42 6.43
C THR A 152 -14.77 -8.73 5.42
N LEU A 153 -14.61 -9.99 5.03
CA LEU A 153 -13.61 -10.43 4.06
C LEU A 153 -13.93 -9.95 2.63
N ALA A 154 -15.20 -9.93 2.23
CA ALA A 154 -15.64 -9.37 0.95
C ALA A 154 -15.41 -7.86 0.88
N ASN A 155 -15.76 -7.12 1.95
CA ASN A 155 -15.52 -5.68 2.06
C ASN A 155 -14.01 -5.36 2.03
N ALA A 156 -13.20 -6.07 2.81
CA ALA A 156 -11.75 -5.89 2.83
C ALA A 156 -11.10 -6.19 1.46
N ARG A 157 -11.56 -7.24 0.75
CA ARG A 157 -11.11 -7.55 -0.61
C ARG A 157 -11.51 -6.47 -1.62
N SER A 158 -12.75 -5.98 -1.54
CA SER A 158 -13.26 -4.90 -2.40
C SER A 158 -12.46 -3.61 -2.21
N GLU A 159 -12.20 -3.19 -0.96
CA GLU A 159 -11.43 -2.00 -0.67
C GLU A 159 -9.95 -2.15 -1.07
N SER A 160 -9.35 -3.32 -0.82
CA SER A 160 -7.99 -3.63 -1.29
C SER A 160 -7.88 -3.55 -2.81
N ALA A 161 -8.89 -4.02 -3.54
CA ALA A 161 -8.92 -3.95 -5.01
C ALA A 161 -8.99 -2.48 -5.49
N LYS A 162 -9.85 -1.64 -4.91
CA LYS A 162 -9.92 -0.19 -5.22
C LYS A 162 -8.60 0.52 -4.95
N ILE A 163 -7.95 0.22 -3.82
CA ILE A 163 -6.66 0.83 -3.45
C ILE A 163 -5.58 0.45 -4.46
N VAL A 164 -5.52 -0.81 -4.89
CA VAL A 164 -4.57 -1.27 -5.92
C VAL A 164 -4.89 -0.67 -7.29
N GLU A 165 -6.17 -0.58 -7.68
CA GLU A 165 -6.60 0.04 -8.93
C GLU A 165 -6.24 1.53 -8.97
N ALA A 166 -6.54 2.28 -7.90
CA ALA A 166 -6.21 3.69 -7.78
C ALA A 166 -4.68 3.94 -7.77
N ALA A 167 -3.91 3.10 -7.06
CA ALA A 167 -2.45 3.19 -7.03
C ALA A 167 -1.84 2.91 -8.41
N ASN A 168 -2.34 1.91 -9.13
CA ASN A 168 -1.92 1.61 -10.50
C ASN A 168 -2.28 2.75 -11.46
N ALA A 169 -3.50 3.29 -11.39
CA ALA A 169 -3.95 4.40 -12.23
C ALA A 169 -3.10 5.67 -12.01
N GLU A 170 -2.72 5.97 -10.77
CA GLU A 170 -1.83 7.09 -10.45
C GLU A 170 -0.39 6.84 -10.90
N ALA A 171 0.14 5.62 -10.74
CA ALA A 171 1.45 5.24 -11.26
C ALA A 171 1.51 5.36 -12.80
N ASP A 172 0.45 4.94 -13.49
CA ASP A 172 0.27 5.11 -14.93
C ASP A 172 0.24 6.60 -15.33
N ARG A 173 -0.48 7.43 -14.56
CA ARG A 173 -0.59 8.88 -14.78
C ARG A 173 0.77 9.56 -14.63
N LEU A 174 1.49 9.26 -13.55
CA LEU A 174 2.83 9.80 -13.27
C LEU A 174 3.86 9.32 -14.30
N THR A 175 3.76 8.07 -14.78
CA THR A 175 4.63 7.54 -15.83
C THR A 175 4.41 8.30 -17.15
N LYS A 176 3.15 8.44 -17.60
CA LYS A 176 2.79 9.19 -18.80
C LYS A 176 3.20 10.67 -18.72
N GLU A 177 3.06 11.29 -17.54
CA GLU A 177 3.50 12.67 -17.29
C GLU A 177 5.05 12.79 -17.33
N SER A 178 5.78 11.81 -16.79
CA SER A 178 7.25 11.77 -16.82
C SER A 178 7.77 11.57 -18.25
N GLU A 179 7.16 10.67 -19.03
CA GLU A 179 7.50 10.43 -20.43
C GLU A 179 7.21 11.66 -21.31
N ALA A 180 6.05 12.30 -21.11
CA ALA A 180 5.72 13.54 -21.81
C ALA A 180 6.73 14.67 -21.50
N LYS A 181 7.11 14.84 -20.22
CA LYS A 181 8.14 15.80 -19.80
C LYS A 181 9.50 15.50 -20.42
N ARG A 182 9.97 14.24 -20.35
CA ARG A 182 11.22 13.80 -20.99
C ARG A 182 11.23 14.07 -22.49
N LYS A 183 10.13 13.76 -23.18
CA LYS A 183 9.98 14.00 -24.62
C LYS A 183 10.01 15.49 -24.96
N ALA A 184 9.30 16.34 -24.20
CA ALA A 184 9.33 17.78 -24.39
C ALA A 184 10.76 18.34 -24.22
N THR A 185 11.43 18.02 -23.11
CA THR A 185 12.82 18.46 -22.87
C THR A 185 13.80 17.96 -23.94
N GLN A 186 13.63 16.74 -24.45
CA GLN A 186 14.43 16.23 -25.57
C GLN A 186 14.20 17.02 -26.86
N GLN A 187 12.94 17.36 -27.18
CA GLN A 187 12.60 18.16 -28.37
C GLN A 187 13.12 19.60 -28.24
N ASP A 188 12.97 20.24 -27.07
CA ASP A 188 13.50 21.57 -26.80
C ASP A 188 15.04 21.60 -26.91
N PHE A 189 15.72 20.55 -26.43
CA PHE A 189 17.17 20.39 -26.57
C PHE A 189 17.59 20.18 -28.03
N GLU A 190 16.90 19.32 -28.79
CA GLU A 190 17.17 19.09 -30.21
C GLU A 190 17.01 20.37 -31.04
N VAL A 191 15.93 21.14 -30.83
CA VAL A 191 15.73 22.45 -31.46
C VAL A 191 16.85 23.43 -31.07
N THR A 192 17.15 23.54 -29.77
CA THR A 192 18.21 24.42 -29.27
C THR A 192 19.58 24.07 -29.85
N MET A 193 19.89 22.78 -30.01
CA MET A 193 21.17 22.33 -30.58
C MET A 193 21.19 22.43 -32.11
N ALA A 194 20.07 22.26 -32.81
CA ALA A 194 19.97 22.58 -34.24
C ALA A 194 20.19 24.07 -34.51
N GLU A 195 19.61 24.95 -33.68
CA GLU A 195 19.89 26.39 -33.73
C GLU A 195 21.35 26.72 -33.45
N ARG A 196 21.95 26.17 -32.38
CA ARG A 196 23.36 26.41 -32.06
C ARG A 196 24.28 25.90 -33.17
N ARG A 197 24.02 24.71 -33.72
CA ARG A 197 24.77 24.15 -34.84
C ARG A 197 24.66 25.02 -36.09
N THR A 198 23.46 25.46 -36.49
CA THR A 198 23.30 26.32 -37.67
C THR A 198 23.90 27.72 -37.49
N LYS A 199 23.86 28.27 -36.27
CA LYS A 199 24.57 29.52 -35.91
C LYS A 199 26.10 29.33 -36.01
N LEU A 200 26.64 28.23 -35.49
CA LEU A 200 28.08 27.91 -35.57
C LEU A 200 28.54 27.63 -37.01
N THR A 201 27.78 26.87 -37.80
CA THR A 201 28.11 26.61 -39.20
C THR A 201 28.17 27.91 -40.00
N ARG A 202 27.19 28.82 -39.84
CA ARG A 202 27.22 30.14 -40.51
C ARG A 202 28.42 30.98 -40.08
N ALA A 203 28.76 30.99 -38.79
CA ALA A 203 29.93 31.72 -38.29
C ALA A 203 31.25 31.15 -38.83
N MET A 204 31.34 29.82 -39.04
CA MET A 204 32.48 29.19 -39.72
C MET A 204 32.51 29.51 -41.22
N GLU A 205 31.37 29.47 -41.92
CA GLU A 205 31.25 29.87 -43.33
C GLU A 205 31.64 31.34 -43.55
N GLU A 206 31.25 32.24 -42.64
CA GLU A 206 31.59 33.66 -42.67
C GLU A 206 33.07 33.91 -42.34
N LEU A 207 33.64 33.19 -41.36
CA LEU A 207 35.07 33.23 -41.05
C LEU A 207 35.93 32.67 -42.19
N GLU A 208 35.50 31.59 -42.84
CA GLU A 208 36.16 31.05 -44.03
C GLU A 208 36.04 32.01 -45.22
N ALA A 209 34.87 32.59 -45.46
CA ALA A 209 34.66 33.52 -46.57
C ALA A 209 35.50 34.80 -46.41
N SER A 210 35.53 35.39 -45.21
CA SER A 210 36.35 36.56 -44.89
C SER A 210 37.85 36.23 -44.96
N SER A 211 38.30 35.13 -44.35
CA SER A 211 39.70 34.67 -44.41
C SER A 211 40.16 34.41 -45.86
N ARG A 212 39.35 33.74 -46.67
CA ARG A 212 39.63 33.52 -48.11
C ARG A 212 39.65 34.84 -48.90
N ALA A 213 38.76 35.78 -48.59
CA ALA A 213 38.73 37.09 -49.23
C ALA A 213 39.97 37.94 -48.88
N GLU A 214 40.38 37.98 -47.61
CA GLU A 214 41.62 38.65 -47.22
C GLU A 214 42.85 37.98 -47.83
N ALA A 215 42.90 36.64 -47.87
CA ALA A 215 44.00 35.91 -48.49
C ALA A 215 44.10 36.20 -50.00
N ALA A 216 42.97 36.21 -50.71
CA ALA A 216 42.91 36.59 -52.11
C ALA A 216 43.34 38.04 -52.34
N GLN A 217 42.94 38.97 -51.46
CA GLN A 217 43.34 40.37 -51.53
C GLN A 217 44.84 40.55 -51.25
N ARG A 218 45.41 39.88 -50.23
CA ARG A 218 46.87 39.86 -49.96
C ARG A 218 47.67 39.31 -51.13
N ILE A 219 47.21 38.21 -51.75
CA ILE A 219 47.83 37.63 -52.95
C ILE A 219 47.78 38.62 -54.11
N LYS A 220 46.63 39.28 -54.32
CA LYS A 220 46.47 40.30 -55.36
C LYS A 220 47.40 41.50 -55.14
N ASP A 221 47.41 42.09 -53.94
CA ASP A 221 48.23 43.26 -53.64
C ASP A 221 49.73 42.96 -53.75
N ALA A 222 50.17 41.78 -53.28
CA ALA A 222 51.55 41.32 -53.48
C ALA A 222 51.88 41.05 -54.95
N THR A 223 50.91 40.59 -55.76
CA THR A 223 51.08 40.40 -57.22
C THR A 223 51.16 41.75 -57.94
N ASP A 224 50.31 42.72 -57.58
CA ASP A 224 50.33 44.07 -58.13
C ASP A 224 51.63 44.81 -57.73
N GLU A 225 52.13 44.62 -56.51
CA GLU A 225 53.43 45.14 -56.09
C GLU A 225 54.59 44.45 -56.81
N ALA A 226 54.60 43.12 -56.93
CA ALA A 226 55.61 42.40 -57.70
C ALA A 226 55.63 42.85 -59.17
N ASN A 227 54.46 43.04 -59.79
CA ASN A 227 54.34 43.58 -61.15
C ASN A 227 54.89 45.02 -61.25
N ARG A 228 54.64 45.88 -60.26
CA ARG A 228 55.24 47.24 -60.21
C ARG A 228 56.76 47.19 -60.05
N LEU A 229 57.27 46.31 -59.19
CA LEU A 229 58.71 46.13 -58.96
C LEU A 229 59.40 45.58 -60.22
N ILE A 230 58.83 44.55 -60.87
CA ILE A 230 59.32 44.03 -62.16
C ILE A 230 59.29 45.13 -63.22
N THR A 231 58.18 45.86 -63.36
CA THR A 231 58.06 46.97 -64.32
C THR A 231 59.10 48.06 -64.07
N SER A 232 59.38 48.40 -62.82
CA SER A 232 60.42 49.37 -62.43
C SER A 232 61.83 48.84 -62.69
N ALA A 233 62.09 47.57 -62.40
CA ALA A 233 63.36 46.89 -62.68
C ALA A 233 63.64 46.80 -64.18
N THR A 234 62.64 46.44 -65.01
CA THR A 234 62.73 46.46 -66.47
C THR A 234 62.98 47.87 -66.99
N ASN A 235 62.18 48.87 -66.58
CA ASN A 235 62.40 50.26 -66.99
C ASN A 235 63.79 50.80 -66.60
N THR A 236 64.35 50.40 -65.46
CA THR A 236 65.70 50.82 -65.05
C THR A 236 66.81 50.01 -65.72
N ALA A 237 66.56 48.74 -66.08
CA ALA A 237 67.44 47.94 -66.93
C ALA A 237 67.48 48.50 -68.36
N ASP A 238 66.33 48.82 -68.97
CA ASP A 238 66.23 49.41 -70.30
C ASP A 238 66.93 50.77 -70.37
N ARG A 239 66.78 51.63 -69.35
CA ARG A 239 67.56 52.88 -69.23
C ARG A 239 69.06 52.63 -69.16
N LYS A 240 69.51 51.63 -68.38
CA LYS A 240 70.94 51.24 -68.31
C LYS A 240 71.44 50.69 -69.65
N ILE A 241 70.63 49.89 -70.36
CA ILE A 241 70.95 49.34 -71.69
C ILE A 241 71.00 50.45 -72.74
N ALA A 242 70.09 51.43 -72.69
CA ALA A 242 70.11 52.60 -73.57
C ALA A 242 71.37 53.45 -73.35
N HIS A 243 71.66 53.81 -72.10
CA HIS A 243 72.89 54.55 -71.73
C HIS A 243 74.16 53.76 -72.08
N ALA A 244 74.16 52.43 -71.94
CA ALA A 244 75.30 51.59 -72.34
C ALA A 244 75.47 51.52 -73.87
N LYS A 245 74.39 51.55 -74.65
CA LYS A 245 74.43 51.66 -76.12
C LYS A 245 74.90 53.05 -76.58
N GLU A 246 74.45 54.10 -75.91
CA GLU A 246 74.87 55.48 -76.15
C GLU A 246 76.39 55.63 -75.90
N LEU A 247 76.86 55.23 -74.71
CA LEU A 247 78.29 55.18 -74.38
C LEU A 247 79.10 54.29 -75.35
N ALA A 248 78.52 53.18 -75.84
CA ALA A 248 79.18 52.31 -76.81
C ALA A 248 79.32 52.97 -78.20
N GLU A 249 78.31 53.73 -78.66
CA GLU A 249 78.45 54.51 -79.89
C GLU A 249 79.34 55.75 -79.69
N GLU A 250 79.35 56.42 -78.53
CA GLU A 250 80.34 57.44 -78.20
C GLU A 250 81.76 56.87 -78.29
N MET A 251 82.02 55.71 -77.67
CA MET A 251 83.30 55.01 -77.74
C MET A 251 83.63 54.51 -79.16
N ARG A 252 82.62 54.17 -79.97
CA ARG A 252 82.79 53.80 -81.38
C ARG A 252 83.13 55.01 -82.26
N VAL A 253 82.52 56.15 -82.02
CA VAL A 253 82.82 57.44 -82.67
C VAL A 253 84.19 57.95 -82.25
N LEU A 254 84.55 57.86 -80.97
CA LEU A 254 85.89 58.16 -80.47
C LEU A 254 86.94 57.23 -81.07
N ARG A 255 86.69 55.91 -81.13
CA ARG A 255 87.57 54.95 -81.80
C ARG A 255 87.70 55.24 -83.30
N GLY A 256 86.61 55.64 -83.96
CA GLY A 256 86.63 56.08 -85.36
C GLY A 256 87.48 57.34 -85.55
N ARG A 257 87.36 58.32 -84.65
CA ARG A 257 88.18 59.55 -84.64
C ARG A 257 89.66 59.25 -84.39
N VAL A 258 89.99 58.37 -83.45
CA VAL A 258 91.37 57.93 -83.17
C VAL A 258 91.94 57.12 -84.34
N LEU A 259 91.16 56.24 -84.98
CA LEU A 259 91.59 55.55 -86.20
C LEU A 259 91.81 56.51 -87.37
N ALA A 260 90.97 57.54 -87.53
CA ALA A 260 91.18 58.60 -88.52
C ALA A 260 92.43 59.44 -88.22
N GLN A 261 92.72 59.74 -86.94
CA GLN A 261 93.96 60.40 -86.51
C GLN A 261 95.20 59.52 -86.79
N LEU A 262 95.13 58.22 -86.49
CA LEU A 262 96.22 57.26 -86.79
C LEU A 262 96.41 57.05 -88.31
N LEU A 263 95.35 57.09 -89.10
CA LEU A 263 95.45 57.09 -90.57
C LEU A 263 96.01 58.42 -91.10
N GLY A 264 95.68 59.56 -90.48
CA GLY A 264 96.29 60.86 -90.78
C GLY A 264 97.80 60.86 -90.48
N ILE A 265 98.20 60.37 -89.31
CA ILE A 265 99.61 60.20 -88.93
C ILE A 265 100.31 59.21 -89.87
N ARG A 266 99.64 58.14 -90.30
CA ARG A 266 100.19 57.22 -91.30
C ARG A 266 100.39 57.90 -92.67
N GLY A 267 99.43 58.71 -93.14
CA GLY A 267 99.59 59.51 -94.35
C GLY A 267 100.69 60.57 -94.25
N GLN A 268 100.93 61.10 -93.04
CA GLN A 268 102.09 61.96 -92.75
C GLN A 268 103.41 61.17 -92.75
N LEU A 269 103.42 59.90 -92.32
CA LEU A 269 104.58 59.01 -92.40
C LEU A 269 104.87 58.54 -93.84
N ASP A 270 103.83 58.26 -94.63
CA ASP A 270 103.95 57.93 -96.05
C ASP A 270 104.46 59.12 -96.91
N SER A 271 104.46 60.36 -96.37
CA SER A 271 105.10 61.53 -97.01
C SER A 271 106.58 61.74 -96.64
N VAL A 272 107.10 61.03 -95.64
CA VAL A 272 108.50 61.14 -95.18
C VAL A 272 109.51 60.81 -96.30
N PRO A 273 109.32 59.78 -97.17
CA PRO A 273 110.24 59.51 -98.28
C PRO A 273 110.38 60.68 -99.26
N ALA A 274 109.33 61.49 -99.44
CA ALA A 274 109.36 62.67 -100.30
C ALA A 274 110.10 63.86 -99.64
N MET A 275 109.97 64.02 -98.32
CA MET A 275 110.67 65.07 -97.57
C MET A 275 112.16 64.76 -97.35
N LEU A 276 112.53 63.48 -97.21
CA LEU A 276 113.94 63.07 -97.08
C LEU A 276 114.78 63.38 -98.34
N ALA A 277 114.15 63.47 -99.52
CA ALA A 277 114.84 63.91 -100.73
C ALA A 277 115.20 65.42 -100.72
N ALA A 278 114.51 66.24 -99.91
CA ALA A 278 114.76 67.68 -99.81
C ALA A 278 115.80 68.06 -98.74
N VAL A 279 116.10 67.15 -97.80
CA VAL A 279 117.03 67.39 -96.66
C VAL A 279 118.37 66.65 -96.83
N ASN A 280 118.56 65.90 -97.92
CA ASN A 280 119.85 65.30 -98.29
C ASN A 280 120.86 66.34 -98.85
N ARG A 281 120.96 67.51 -98.20
CA ARG A 281 121.88 68.62 -98.51
C ARG A 281 122.43 69.30 -97.24
N GLU A 282 122.50 68.56 -96.13
CA GLU A 282 123.38 68.80 -94.99
C GLU A 282 123.68 67.39 -94.43
N SER A 283 124.85 66.84 -94.75
CA SER A 283 126.04 66.94 -93.88
C SER A 283 125.73 66.34 -92.50
N GLU A 284 125.78 65.00 -92.39
CA GLU A 284 126.97 64.31 -91.83
C GLU A 284 127.30 64.72 -90.38
N LEU A 285 127.14 63.78 -89.43
CA LEU A 285 128.21 63.31 -88.53
C LEU A 285 127.67 62.37 -87.41
N LEU A 286 128.28 61.18 -87.31
CA LEU A 286 128.40 60.28 -86.14
C LEU A 286 127.09 59.67 -85.58
N ASP A 287 126.89 58.35 -85.68
CA ASP A 287 127.44 57.25 -84.86
C ASP A 287 126.82 57.13 -83.43
N GLY A 288 126.39 55.95 -82.98
CA GLY A 288 126.29 54.68 -83.72
C GLY A 288 126.03 53.45 -82.83
N ALA A 289 125.33 52.46 -83.41
CA ALA A 289 125.36 51.05 -82.98
C ALA A 289 124.78 50.74 -81.54
N PRO A 290 124.71 49.47 -81.06
CA PRO A 290 123.38 48.98 -80.62
C PRO A 290 123.30 48.09 -79.36
N GLU A 291 122.04 47.78 -79.01
CA GLU A 291 121.57 46.48 -78.48
C GLU A 291 121.72 46.07 -76.98
N GLN A 292 120.77 45.21 -76.58
CA GLN A 292 120.80 44.17 -75.54
C GLN A 292 120.38 44.39 -74.06
N ARG A 293 119.65 43.33 -73.62
CA ARG A 293 119.48 42.75 -72.26
C ARG A 293 118.37 43.27 -71.33
N SER A 294 118.08 42.40 -70.36
CA SER A 294 116.87 42.29 -69.54
C SER A 294 117.20 42.14 -68.06
N LEU A 295 116.20 42.29 -67.15
CA LEU A 295 115.89 41.42 -65.98
C LEU A 295 115.13 42.13 -64.82
N ASN A 296 114.22 41.39 -64.14
CA ASN A 296 113.88 41.48 -62.69
C ASN A 296 113.18 42.78 -62.16
N LYS A 297 112.56 42.87 -60.96
CA LYS A 297 112.15 41.99 -59.79
C LYS A 297 110.96 42.74 -59.07
N SER A 298 109.92 42.17 -58.43
CA SER A 298 109.73 41.27 -57.25
C SER A 298 109.62 41.93 -55.84
N GLY A 299 108.54 41.60 -55.08
CA GLY A 299 108.23 41.91 -53.65
C GLY A 299 106.70 42.05 -53.41
N ARG A 300 105.94 41.49 -52.44
CA ARG A 300 106.03 41.06 -50.99
C ARG A 300 105.92 42.23 -49.97
N LYS A 301 105.31 42.13 -48.75
CA LYS A 301 105.10 41.01 -47.77
C LYS A 301 104.11 41.33 -46.58
N ALA A 302 103.70 40.30 -45.79
CA ALA A 302 103.30 40.24 -44.33
C ALA A 302 101.89 40.71 -43.84
N ILE A 303 101.14 40.13 -42.83
CA ILE A 303 101.31 39.27 -41.58
C ILE A 303 101.46 40.10 -40.27
N SER A 304 100.87 39.86 -39.06
CA SER A 304 100.31 38.70 -38.28
C SER A 304 98.79 38.79 -37.89
N ASP A 305 98.06 38.02 -37.03
CA ASP A 305 98.24 37.07 -35.86
C ASP A 305 98.50 37.74 -34.46
N THR A 306 98.02 37.36 -33.23
CA THR A 306 97.65 36.04 -32.58
C THR A 306 96.68 36.05 -31.32
N ARG A 307 95.80 35.03 -31.16
CA ARG A 307 95.47 34.12 -29.98
C ARG A 307 95.02 34.64 -28.56
N GLU A 308 94.56 33.85 -27.54
CA GLU A 308 94.45 32.37 -27.22
C GLU A 308 93.31 32.07 -26.16
N ASP A 309 92.68 30.87 -26.18
CA ASP A 309 91.92 30.04 -25.17
C ASP A 309 90.75 30.63 -24.27
N ASP A 310 89.84 29.90 -23.55
CA ASP A 310 89.75 28.47 -23.10
C ASP A 310 88.30 27.91 -22.76
N GLU A 311 88.21 26.61 -22.39
CA GLU A 311 87.15 25.64 -21.92
C GLU A 311 85.59 25.87 -21.75
N ILE A 312 84.83 24.90 -22.33
CA ILE A 312 83.76 23.95 -21.81
C ILE A 312 82.71 24.36 -20.72
N VAL A 313 81.40 24.07 -20.95
CA VAL A 313 80.44 23.23 -20.13
C VAL A 313 78.95 23.37 -20.57
N ASP A 314 78.15 22.31 -20.35
CA ASP A 314 76.68 22.19 -20.50
C ASP A 314 75.87 23.31 -19.82
N GLU A 315 74.68 23.62 -20.36
CA GLU A 315 73.44 23.41 -19.57
C GLU A 315 72.20 23.15 -20.45
N ARG A 316 71.24 22.39 -19.89
CA ARG A 316 69.93 22.12 -20.50
C ARG A 316 68.87 22.90 -19.72
N GLU A 317 68.11 23.76 -20.40
CA GLU A 317 66.94 24.40 -19.76
C GLU A 317 65.65 23.66 -20.14
N ASN A 318 65.04 23.01 -19.16
CA ASN A 318 63.66 22.52 -19.26
C ASN A 318 62.69 23.67 -18.98
N ALA A 319 61.80 23.99 -19.93
CA ALA A 319 60.65 24.86 -19.66
C ALA A 319 59.43 23.99 -19.33
N ASP A 320 59.15 23.79 -18.05
CA ASP A 320 57.93 23.13 -17.56
C ASP A 320 56.93 24.16 -17.03
N VAL A 321 55.93 24.51 -17.86
CA VAL A 321 54.70 25.20 -17.43
C VAL A 321 53.52 24.77 -18.30
N SER A 322 52.69 23.84 -17.80
CA SER A 322 51.23 23.97 -17.91
C SER A 322 50.52 23.19 -16.81
N SER A 323 49.51 23.82 -16.23
CA SER A 323 48.35 23.12 -15.64
C SER A 323 47.30 22.83 -16.71
#